data_AF-A0A430RAU1-F1
#
_entry.id   AF-A0A430RAU1-F1
#
_cell.length_a   1.000
_cell.length_b   1.000
_cell.length_c   1.000
_cell.angle_alpha   90.00
_cell.angle_beta   90.00
_cell.angle_gamma   90.00
#
_symmetry.space_group_name_H-M   'P 1'
#
loop_
_entity.id
_entity.type
_entity.pdbx_description
1 polymer ?
#
loop_
_entity_poly.entity_id
_entity_poly.type
_entity_poly.pdbx_seq_one_letter_code
_entity_poly.pdbx_strand_id
1 'polypeptide(L)'
;MSAKTISATLPGGFQGQGFVVFFKDGMKDAPFVGAYFPNQPGFDRYGVLSGAGGVYLGNFMAEDSGYNNQLMVLKDTGGNDWTVSLPQPWTSSQFSPSGASFTFSYPNAQAFTLDLNGLAEEQGTGSPLRVSVLVYAAGSSTTYTLPNLGSQLGYTFRTGTSVSYTVGATLRGVDSPIFSAFLGSSEPTLSEALLRNLDLAFALMRGNYNVP
;
A
#
# COMPACT_ATOMS: atom_id res chain seq x y z
N MET A 1 -15.35 14.31 25.77
CA MET A 1 -14.34 13.71 24.87
C MET A 1 -13.86 12.45 25.57
N SER A 2 -13.91 11.29 24.91
CA SER A 2 -13.34 10.04 25.43
C SER A 2 -12.03 9.77 24.70
N ALA A 3 -11.00 9.33 25.44
CA ALA A 3 -9.75 8.89 24.83
C ALA A 3 -9.87 7.42 24.44
N LYS A 4 -9.31 7.07 23.29
CA LYS A 4 -9.19 5.71 22.76
C LYS A 4 -7.74 5.37 22.54
N THR A 5 -7.39 4.11 22.71
CA THR A 5 -6.01 3.64 22.56
C THR A 5 -5.73 3.13 21.16
N ILE A 6 -4.49 3.30 20.71
CA ILE A 6 -3.93 2.72 19.50
C ILE A 6 -2.83 1.76 19.95
N SER A 7 -2.85 0.53 19.43
CA SER A 7 -1.80 -0.46 19.69
C SER A 7 -1.45 -1.22 18.42
N ALA A 8 -0.18 -1.63 18.30
CA ALA A 8 0.29 -2.42 17.17
C ALA A 8 1.40 -3.37 17.62
N THR A 9 1.41 -4.58 17.09
CA THR A 9 2.57 -5.48 17.21
C THR A 9 3.40 -5.37 15.95
N LEU A 10 4.64 -4.87 16.08
CA LEU A 10 5.55 -4.72 14.95
C LEU A 10 6.30 -6.02 14.67
N PRO A 11 6.51 -6.40 13.40
CA PRO A 11 7.45 -7.46 13.05
C PRO A 11 8.87 -7.13 13.53
N GLY A 12 9.69 -8.16 13.76
CA GLY A 12 11.08 -7.97 14.18
C GLY A 12 11.86 -7.12 13.18
N GLY A 13 12.58 -6.10 13.66
CA GLY A 13 13.37 -5.19 12.82
C GLY A 13 12.58 -4.05 12.18
N PHE A 14 11.26 -3.95 12.43
CA PHE A 14 10.44 -2.85 11.94
C PHE A 14 10.33 -1.72 12.96
N GLN A 15 10.24 -0.50 12.45
CA GLN A 15 9.77 0.68 13.18
C GLN A 15 8.41 1.07 12.61
N GLY A 16 7.53 1.65 13.42
CA GLY A 16 6.22 2.05 12.94
C GLY A 16 5.66 3.25 13.68
N GLN A 17 4.75 3.92 13.02
CA GLN A 17 4.02 5.07 13.53
C GLN A 17 2.61 5.07 12.96
N GLY A 18 1.70 5.72 13.66
CA GLY A 18 0.33 5.88 13.18
C GLY A 18 -0.29 7.17 13.65
N PHE A 19 -1.42 7.49 13.08
CA PHE A 19 -2.23 8.63 13.45
C PHE A 19 -3.69 8.36 13.18
N VAL A 20 -4.56 9.08 13.87
CA VAL A 20 -6.00 9.09 13.59
C VAL A 20 -6.39 10.49 13.19
N VAL A 21 -7.05 10.63 12.05
CA VAL A 21 -7.70 11.87 11.64
C VAL A 21 -9.20 11.76 11.82
N PHE A 22 -9.84 12.89 12.09
CA PHE A 22 -11.30 13.01 12.12
C PHE A 22 -11.78 13.64 10.82
N PHE A 23 -12.79 13.06 10.19
CA PHE A 23 -13.42 13.61 9.00
C PHE A 23 -14.95 13.67 9.17
N LYS A 24 -15.55 14.74 8.66
CA LYS A 24 -17.00 14.93 8.59
C LYS A 24 -17.33 15.67 7.29
N ASP A 25 -18.46 15.35 6.67
CA ASP A 25 -18.88 16.02 5.44
C ASP A 25 -19.01 17.53 5.68
N GLY A 26 -18.53 18.33 4.72
CA GLY A 26 -18.42 19.79 4.83
C GLY A 26 -17.12 20.28 5.46
N MET A 27 -16.24 19.39 5.95
CA MET A 27 -14.88 19.76 6.33
C MET A 27 -14.02 19.98 5.08
N LYS A 28 -13.19 21.03 5.12
CA LYS A 28 -12.16 21.28 4.10
C LYS A 28 -10.96 20.35 4.29
N ASP A 29 -10.57 20.11 5.55
CA ASP A 29 -9.39 19.36 5.94
C ASP A 29 -9.73 18.38 7.08
N ALA A 30 -9.04 17.23 7.14
CA ALA A 30 -9.20 16.22 8.18
C ALA A 30 -8.14 16.42 9.29
N PRO A 31 -8.48 17.01 10.46
CA PRO A 31 -7.49 17.24 11.52
C PRO A 31 -7.04 15.94 12.18
N PHE A 32 -5.77 15.90 12.60
CA PHE A 32 -5.25 14.87 13.50
C PHE A 32 -5.93 14.97 14.87
N VAL A 33 -6.44 13.84 15.36
CA VAL A 33 -7.05 13.70 16.69
C VAL A 33 -6.27 12.75 17.60
N GLY A 34 -5.18 12.17 17.10
CA GLY A 34 -4.22 11.44 17.90
C GLY A 34 -3.11 10.82 17.06
N ALA A 35 -2.12 10.27 17.75
CA ALA A 35 -0.93 9.69 17.16
C ALA A 35 -0.47 8.47 17.95
N TYR A 36 0.25 7.60 17.26
CA TYR A 36 0.91 6.43 17.79
C TYR A 36 2.41 6.50 17.47
N PHE A 37 3.23 6.57 18.51
CA PHE A 37 4.68 6.43 18.43
C PHE A 37 5.12 5.42 19.49
N PRO A 38 5.48 4.18 19.12
CA PRO A 38 5.73 3.09 20.07
C PRO A 38 6.88 3.39 21.04
N ASN A 39 7.80 4.29 20.65
CA ASN A 39 8.97 4.68 21.43
C ASN A 39 8.75 5.98 22.23
N GLN A 40 7.54 6.56 22.24
CA GLN A 40 7.23 7.80 22.95
C GLN A 40 6.05 7.61 23.91
N PRO A 41 6.27 7.68 25.24
CA PRO A 41 5.18 7.57 26.21
C PRO A 41 4.08 8.62 25.98
N GLY A 42 2.82 8.20 26.10
CA GLY A 42 1.65 9.08 25.93
C GLY A 42 1.21 9.31 24.48
N PHE A 43 1.95 8.78 23.50
CA PHE A 43 1.58 8.76 22.09
C PHE A 43 1.07 7.38 21.70
N ASP A 44 -0.05 6.99 22.30
CA ASP A 44 -0.73 5.71 22.08
C ASP A 44 -2.25 5.91 22.05
N ARG A 45 -2.72 7.14 21.81
CA ARG A 45 -4.11 7.56 22.04
C ARG A 45 -4.62 8.57 21.04
N TYR A 46 -5.94 8.60 20.89
CA TYR A 46 -6.65 9.61 20.15
C TYR A 46 -7.97 10.00 20.81
N GLY A 47 -8.43 11.23 20.57
CA GLY A 47 -9.65 11.79 21.13
C GLY A 47 -10.87 11.51 20.25
N VAL A 48 -11.99 11.16 20.89
CA VAL A 48 -13.31 11.04 20.24
C VAL A 48 -14.20 12.21 20.63
N LEU A 49 -14.66 12.94 19.62
CA LEU A 49 -15.60 14.05 19.70
C LEU A 49 -17.02 13.52 19.87
N SER A 50 -17.45 13.42 21.13
CA SER A 50 -18.79 12.93 21.49
C SER A 50 -19.89 13.74 20.81
N GLY A 51 -20.84 13.05 20.17
CA GLY A 51 -21.99 13.68 19.51
C GLY A 51 -21.69 14.36 18.16
N ALA A 52 -20.43 14.40 17.71
CA ALA A 52 -20.06 15.05 16.45
C ALA A 52 -20.44 14.23 15.19
N GLY A 53 -20.68 12.93 15.33
CA GLY A 53 -20.73 12.01 14.18
C GLY A 53 -19.35 11.89 13.53
N GLY A 54 -19.29 11.71 12.20
CA GLY A 54 -18.02 11.67 11.47
C GLY A 54 -17.40 10.27 11.37
N VAL A 55 -16.21 10.24 10.76
CA VAL A 55 -15.36 9.07 10.56
C VAL A 55 -14.01 9.32 11.23
N TYR A 56 -13.48 8.29 11.90
CA TYR A 56 -12.17 8.34 12.57
C TYR A 56 -11.22 7.43 11.81
N LEU A 57 -10.46 8.02 10.89
CA LEU A 57 -9.61 7.29 9.98
C LEU A 57 -8.21 7.11 10.59
N GLY A 58 -7.91 5.89 11.00
CA GLY A 58 -6.60 5.47 11.46
C GLY A 58 -5.70 5.13 10.27
N ASN A 59 -4.53 5.74 10.22
CA ASN A 59 -3.44 5.38 9.32
C ASN A 59 -2.27 4.86 10.14
N PHE A 60 -1.73 3.70 9.78
CA PHE A 60 -0.54 3.14 10.39
C PHE A 60 0.43 2.67 9.33
N MET A 61 1.70 2.96 9.55
CA MET A 61 2.79 2.55 8.67
C MET A 61 3.91 1.91 9.51
N ALA A 62 4.45 0.79 9.03
CA ALA A 62 5.64 0.17 9.58
C ALA A 62 6.65 -0.14 8.47
N GLU A 63 7.93 0.09 8.73
CA GLU A 63 9.01 -0.08 7.75
C GLU A 63 10.18 -0.80 8.37
N ASP A 64 10.90 -1.61 7.58
CA ASP A 64 12.18 -2.18 8.00
C ASP A 64 13.30 -1.12 7.94
N SER A 65 14.41 -1.38 8.64
CA SER A 65 15.54 -0.44 8.69
C SER A 65 16.19 -0.16 7.33
N GLY A 66 15.95 -1.03 6.35
CA GLY A 66 16.45 -0.89 4.98
C GLY A 66 15.49 -0.15 4.04
N TYR A 67 14.29 0.21 4.51
CA TYR A 67 13.21 0.77 3.68
C TYR A 67 12.84 -0.08 2.46
N ASN A 68 13.12 -1.39 2.57
CA ASN A 68 12.84 -2.38 1.55
C ASN A 68 11.45 -2.97 1.76
N ASN A 69 10.97 -3.05 2.99
CA ASN A 69 9.65 -3.52 3.32
C ASN A 69 8.85 -2.43 4.02
N GLN A 70 7.60 -2.26 3.58
CA GLN A 70 6.67 -1.31 4.18
C GLN A 70 5.30 -1.97 4.34
N LEU A 71 4.67 -1.77 5.50
CA LEU A 71 3.37 -2.31 5.85
C LEU A 71 2.46 -1.13 6.17
N MET A 72 1.27 -1.12 5.61
CA MET A 72 0.32 -0.02 5.78
C MET A 72 -1.06 -0.55 6.12
N VAL A 73 -1.75 0.15 7.02
CA VAL A 73 -3.17 -0.06 7.32
C VAL A 73 -3.87 1.29 7.34
N LEU A 74 -4.98 1.40 6.62
CA LEU A 74 -5.88 2.53 6.65
C LEU A 74 -7.27 2.04 7.04
N LYS A 75 -7.80 2.49 8.18
CA LYS A 75 -9.01 1.90 8.76
C LYS A 75 -9.92 2.95 9.37
N ASP A 76 -11.22 2.88 9.10
CA ASP A 76 -12.23 3.51 9.94
C ASP A 76 -12.28 2.80 11.29
N THR A 77 -11.78 3.47 12.31
CA THR A 77 -11.74 2.96 13.69
C THR A 77 -13.11 2.96 14.36
N GLY A 78 -14.10 3.65 13.79
CA GLY A 78 -15.42 3.85 14.39
C GLY A 78 -15.39 4.59 15.74
N GLY A 79 -14.27 5.24 16.08
CA GLY A 79 -14.07 5.86 17.40
C GLY A 79 -13.90 4.84 18.54
N ASN A 80 -13.37 3.65 18.27
CA ASN A 80 -13.10 2.59 19.25
C ASN A 80 -11.61 2.36 19.46
N ASP A 81 -11.23 1.67 20.54
CA ASP A 81 -9.84 1.26 20.71
C ASP A 81 -9.37 0.46 19.49
N TRP A 82 -8.23 0.86 18.94
CA TRP A 82 -7.72 0.35 17.68
C TRP A 82 -6.48 -0.50 17.90
N THR A 83 -6.65 -1.81 17.69
CA THR A 83 -5.52 -2.72 17.54
C THR A 83 -5.23 -2.90 16.06
N VAL A 84 -4.07 -2.40 15.62
CA VAL A 84 -3.66 -2.41 14.22
C VAL A 84 -3.33 -3.83 13.80
N SER A 85 -4.08 -4.33 12.81
CA SER A 85 -3.86 -5.64 12.20
C SER A 85 -2.96 -5.50 10.97
N LEU A 86 -1.65 -5.37 11.21
CA LEU A 86 -0.63 -5.26 10.18
C LEU A 86 -0.56 -6.53 9.32
N PRO A 87 -0.34 -6.42 8.00
CA PRO A 87 0.10 -7.54 7.17
C PRO A 87 1.45 -8.08 7.64
N GLN A 88 1.82 -9.28 7.17
CA GLN A 88 3.16 -9.82 7.39
C GLN A 88 4.17 -9.20 6.43
N PRO A 89 5.46 -9.11 6.79
CA PRO A 89 6.50 -8.74 5.82
C PRO A 89 6.53 -9.68 4.61
N TRP A 90 6.97 -9.17 3.46
CA TRP A 90 7.30 -10.03 2.33
C TRP A 90 8.50 -10.92 2.67
N THR A 91 8.52 -12.10 2.06
CA THR A 91 9.66 -13.03 2.08
C THR A 91 10.18 -13.23 0.66
N SER A 92 11.45 -13.61 0.54
CA SER A 92 12.12 -13.77 -0.76
C SER A 92 11.46 -14.78 -1.70
N SER A 93 10.69 -15.74 -1.18
CA SER A 93 9.97 -16.74 -1.98
C SER A 93 8.61 -16.27 -2.51
N GLN A 94 8.11 -15.10 -2.07
CA GLN A 94 6.76 -14.66 -2.40
C GLN A 94 6.67 -13.80 -3.66
N PHE A 95 7.79 -13.30 -4.17
CA PHE A 95 7.87 -12.58 -5.43
C PHE A 95 9.05 -13.08 -6.25
N SER A 96 8.77 -13.55 -7.47
CA SER A 96 9.78 -14.10 -8.38
C SER A 96 9.64 -13.46 -9.77
N PRO A 97 10.46 -12.45 -10.09
CA PRO A 97 10.55 -11.89 -11.44
C PRO A 97 11.44 -12.75 -12.35
N SER A 98 11.06 -12.89 -13.62
CA SER A 98 11.83 -13.56 -14.67
C SER A 98 11.56 -12.90 -16.03
N GLY A 99 12.49 -12.05 -16.48
CA GLY A 99 12.29 -11.21 -17.66
C GLY A 99 11.04 -10.34 -17.51
N ALA A 100 10.07 -10.53 -18.41
CA ALA A 100 8.78 -9.82 -18.39
C ALA A 100 7.64 -10.61 -17.71
N SER A 101 7.97 -11.71 -17.01
CA SER A 101 7.02 -12.55 -16.27
C SER A 101 7.25 -12.45 -14.76
N PHE A 102 6.16 -12.32 -13.99
CA PHE A 102 6.19 -12.06 -12.56
C PHE A 102 5.27 -13.04 -11.84
N THR A 103 5.79 -13.71 -10.81
CA THR A 103 4.99 -14.60 -9.97
C THR A 103 4.87 -14.03 -8.57
N PHE A 104 3.63 -13.97 -8.07
CA PHE A 104 3.26 -13.43 -6.76
C PHE A 104 2.59 -14.52 -5.93
N SER A 105 3.03 -14.70 -4.68
CA SER A 105 2.52 -15.75 -3.78
C SER A 105 2.35 -15.24 -2.34
N TYR A 106 1.76 -14.06 -2.18
CA TYR A 106 1.51 -13.47 -0.87
C TYR A 106 0.20 -14.01 -0.26
N PRO A 107 0.18 -14.53 0.98
CA PRO A 107 -1.01 -15.12 1.59
C PRO A 107 -2.19 -14.15 1.70
N ASN A 108 -3.38 -14.60 1.29
CA ASN A 108 -4.64 -13.86 1.36
C ASN A 108 -4.65 -12.52 0.60
N ALA A 109 -3.73 -12.31 -0.34
CA ALA A 109 -3.78 -11.14 -1.20
C ALA A 109 -5.06 -11.18 -2.08
N GLN A 110 -5.74 -10.05 -2.18
CA GLN A 110 -6.86 -9.81 -3.09
C GLN A 110 -6.34 -9.28 -4.44
N ALA A 111 -5.28 -8.48 -4.40
CA ALA A 111 -4.62 -7.93 -5.58
C ALA A 111 -3.13 -7.69 -5.33
N PHE A 112 -2.38 -7.61 -6.42
CA PHE A 112 -0.97 -7.31 -6.48
C PHE A 112 -0.73 -6.06 -7.33
N THR A 113 0.20 -5.23 -6.89
CA THR A 113 0.67 -4.08 -7.66
C THR A 113 2.14 -4.26 -7.97
N LEU A 114 2.57 -3.81 -9.14
CA LEU A 114 3.97 -3.89 -9.53
C LEU A 114 4.35 -2.63 -10.29
N ASP A 115 5.30 -1.89 -9.73
CA ASP A 115 5.96 -0.75 -10.35
C ASP A 115 7.39 -1.15 -10.71
N LEU A 116 7.75 -1.00 -11.98
CA LEU A 116 9.06 -1.32 -12.53
C LEU A 116 9.67 -0.08 -13.15
N ASN A 117 10.97 0.10 -12.94
CA ASN A 117 11.76 1.10 -13.63
C ASN A 117 12.99 0.44 -14.27
N GLY A 118 13.21 0.72 -15.55
CA GLY A 118 14.35 0.22 -16.32
C GLY A 118 14.11 -1.09 -17.07
N LEU A 119 12.90 -1.66 -17.04
CA LEU A 119 12.57 -2.84 -17.86
C LEU A 119 12.31 -2.50 -19.34
N ALA A 120 11.64 -1.37 -19.60
CA ALA A 120 11.27 -0.94 -20.93
C ALA A 120 11.87 0.42 -21.26
N GLU A 121 12.08 0.68 -22.55
CA GLU A 121 12.51 1.98 -23.08
C GLU A 121 11.74 2.35 -24.34
N GLU A 122 11.59 3.64 -24.59
CA GLU A 122 10.98 4.18 -25.79
C GLU A 122 11.86 3.92 -27.02
N GLN A 123 11.24 3.43 -28.10
CA GLN A 123 11.91 3.22 -29.38
C GLN A 123 12.34 4.56 -29.99
N GLY A 124 13.60 4.65 -30.40
CA GLY A 124 14.17 5.83 -31.05
C GLY A 124 14.90 6.78 -30.10
N THR A 125 14.40 6.99 -28.87
CA THR A 125 15.09 7.82 -27.86
C THR A 125 15.90 7.00 -26.86
N GLY A 126 15.52 5.74 -26.60
CA GLY A 126 16.11 4.93 -25.54
C GLY A 126 15.76 5.40 -24.14
N SER A 127 14.75 6.28 -24.00
CA SER A 127 14.34 6.81 -22.70
C SER A 127 13.68 5.71 -21.86
N PRO A 128 14.08 5.50 -20.59
CA PRO A 128 13.51 4.47 -19.75
C PRO A 128 12.04 4.79 -19.43
N LEU A 129 11.20 3.76 -19.49
CA LEU A 129 9.78 3.83 -19.17
C LEU A 129 9.50 3.21 -17.81
N ARG A 130 8.57 3.81 -17.07
CA ARG A 130 7.95 3.20 -15.88
C ARG A 130 6.83 2.26 -16.34
N VAL A 131 6.83 1.03 -15.83
CA VAL A 131 5.74 0.08 -16.04
C VAL A 131 4.99 -0.11 -14.72
N SER A 132 3.69 0.15 -14.72
CA SER A 132 2.81 -0.03 -13.56
C SER A 132 1.74 -1.07 -13.88
N VAL A 133 1.58 -2.06 -13.01
CA VAL A 133 0.66 -3.19 -13.21
C VAL A 133 -0.21 -3.37 -11.97
N LEU A 134 -1.48 -3.67 -12.19
CA LEU A 134 -2.40 -4.20 -11.19
C LEU A 134 -2.87 -5.59 -11.63
N VAL A 135 -2.75 -6.59 -10.76
CA VAL A 135 -3.16 -7.98 -11.03
C VAL A 135 -4.05 -8.45 -9.89
N TYR A 136 -5.24 -8.96 -10.19
CA TYR A 136 -6.08 -9.62 -9.18
C TYR A 136 -5.52 -11.00 -8.85
N ALA A 137 -5.53 -11.37 -7.57
CA ALA A 137 -5.00 -12.65 -7.14
C ALA A 137 -5.86 -13.81 -7.66
N ALA A 138 -5.22 -14.85 -8.18
CA ALA A 138 -5.84 -16.07 -8.69
C ALA A 138 -5.38 -17.29 -7.87
N GLY A 139 -5.92 -17.44 -6.66
CA GLY A 139 -5.59 -18.55 -5.76
C GLY A 139 -4.31 -18.33 -4.95
N SER A 140 -3.55 -19.39 -4.68
CA SER A 140 -2.35 -19.34 -3.81
C SER A 140 -1.13 -18.70 -4.47
N SER A 141 -1.08 -18.66 -5.81
CA SER A 141 -0.01 -18.05 -6.58
C SER A 141 -0.59 -17.47 -7.87
N THR A 142 -0.10 -16.30 -8.27
CA THR A 142 -0.56 -15.59 -9.47
C THR A 142 0.64 -15.28 -10.34
N THR A 143 0.60 -15.70 -11.60
CA THR A 143 1.63 -15.35 -12.59
C THR A 143 1.06 -14.37 -13.60
N TYR A 144 1.79 -13.29 -13.85
CA TYR A 144 1.45 -12.28 -14.85
C TYR A 144 2.64 -12.05 -15.78
N THR A 145 2.39 -12.11 -17.08
CA THR A 145 3.37 -11.79 -18.12
C THR A 145 2.94 -10.51 -18.81
N LEU A 146 3.83 -9.53 -18.87
CA LEU A 146 3.57 -8.29 -19.61
C LEU A 146 3.34 -8.63 -21.09
N PRO A 147 2.27 -8.12 -21.71
CA PRO A 147 2.05 -8.32 -23.13
C PRO A 147 3.14 -7.58 -23.92
N ASN A 148 3.70 -8.21 -24.95
CA ASN A 148 4.64 -7.55 -25.84
C ASN A 148 3.89 -6.74 -26.90
N LEU A 149 3.59 -5.48 -26.58
CA LEU A 149 2.92 -4.53 -27.48
C LEU A 149 3.89 -3.47 -28.02
N GLY A 150 5.20 -3.77 -27.98
CA GLY A 150 6.25 -2.81 -28.31
C GLY A 150 6.12 -2.19 -29.70
N SER A 151 5.68 -2.98 -30.70
CA SER A 151 5.46 -2.49 -32.07
C SER A 151 4.24 -1.56 -32.21
N GLN A 152 3.27 -1.65 -31.29
CA GLN A 152 2.05 -0.83 -31.30
C GLN A 152 2.20 0.43 -30.46
N LEU A 153 2.95 0.34 -29.36
CA LEU A 153 3.10 1.38 -28.36
C LEU A 153 4.47 2.06 -28.37
N GLY A 154 5.38 1.65 -29.28
CA GLY A 154 6.67 2.31 -29.48
C GLY A 154 7.68 2.07 -28.35
N TYR A 155 7.72 0.89 -27.75
CA TYR A 155 8.71 0.53 -26.73
C TYR A 155 9.43 -0.79 -27.01
N THR A 156 10.56 -1.01 -26.36
CA THR A 156 11.23 -2.31 -26.33
C THR A 156 11.55 -2.72 -24.89
N PHE A 157 11.58 -4.02 -24.62
CA PHE A 157 12.12 -4.53 -23.37
C PHE A 157 13.64 -4.59 -23.45
N ARG A 158 14.29 -4.20 -22.35
CA ARG A 158 15.74 -4.18 -22.21
C ARG A 158 16.23 -5.55 -21.73
N THR A 159 17.39 -5.98 -22.21
CA THR A 159 18.09 -7.21 -21.82
C THR A 159 19.43 -6.88 -21.20
N GLY A 160 20.03 -7.81 -20.45
CA GLY A 160 21.31 -7.59 -19.75
C GLY A 160 21.30 -6.38 -18.82
N THR A 161 20.15 -6.06 -18.21
CA THR A 161 19.96 -4.85 -17.40
C THR A 161 19.43 -5.16 -16.01
N SER A 162 19.64 -4.25 -15.07
CA SER A 162 19.02 -4.30 -13.75
C SER A 162 17.73 -3.49 -13.75
N VAL A 163 16.66 -4.08 -13.25
CA VAL A 163 15.34 -3.47 -13.12
C VAL A 163 15.03 -3.29 -11.65
N SER A 164 14.73 -2.05 -11.25
CA SER A 164 14.22 -1.78 -9.92
C SER A 164 12.72 -2.02 -9.88
N TYR A 165 12.25 -2.59 -8.77
CA TYR A 165 10.84 -2.88 -8.58
C TYR A 165 10.34 -2.38 -7.22
N THR A 166 9.05 -2.05 -7.19
CA THR A 166 8.23 -2.00 -5.99
C THR A 166 7.04 -2.92 -6.24
N VAL A 167 6.91 -3.97 -5.42
CA VAL A 167 5.79 -4.91 -5.46
C VAL A 167 4.91 -4.70 -4.24
N GLY A 168 3.60 -4.71 -4.45
CA GLY A 168 2.59 -4.57 -3.41
C GLY A 168 1.62 -5.73 -3.37
N ALA A 169 1.13 -6.07 -2.18
CA ALA A 169 0.04 -7.01 -1.94
C ALA A 169 -1.03 -6.32 -1.11
N THR A 170 -2.25 -6.25 -1.64
CA THR A 170 -3.42 -5.73 -0.93
C THR A 170 -4.20 -6.90 -0.34
N LEU A 171 -4.38 -6.91 0.98
CA LEU A 171 -5.06 -7.99 1.70
C LEU A 171 -6.55 -7.67 1.95
N ARG A 172 -6.87 -6.39 2.08
CA ARG A 172 -8.21 -5.88 2.40
C ARG A 172 -8.45 -4.58 1.66
N GLY A 173 -9.69 -4.33 1.27
CA GLY A 173 -10.14 -3.03 0.75
C GLY A 173 -9.90 -2.82 -0.75
N VAL A 174 -9.70 -3.89 -1.54
CA VAL A 174 -9.50 -3.79 -3.01
C VAL A 174 -10.66 -3.11 -3.74
N ASP A 175 -11.90 -3.27 -3.24
CA ASP A 175 -13.10 -2.66 -3.82
C ASP A 175 -13.30 -1.19 -3.42
N SER A 176 -12.44 -0.65 -2.55
CA SER A 176 -12.54 0.74 -2.13
C SER A 176 -12.04 1.67 -3.25
N PRO A 177 -12.75 2.78 -3.55
CA PRO A 177 -12.21 3.82 -4.44
C PRO A 177 -10.92 4.46 -3.92
N ILE A 178 -10.61 4.32 -2.62
CA ILE A 178 -9.33 4.75 -2.05
C ILE A 178 -8.19 3.84 -2.55
N PHE A 179 -8.43 2.55 -2.78
CA PHE A 179 -7.42 1.64 -3.33
C PHE A 179 -6.94 2.09 -4.70
N SER A 180 -7.86 2.46 -5.59
CA SER A 180 -7.50 2.94 -6.93
C SER A 180 -6.72 4.25 -6.87
N ALA A 181 -7.01 5.14 -5.91
CA ALA A 181 -6.26 6.38 -5.71
C ALA A 181 -4.79 6.12 -5.34
N PHE A 182 -4.52 5.09 -4.51
CA PHE A 182 -3.15 4.66 -4.21
C PHE A 182 -2.34 4.25 -5.45
N LEU A 183 -3.01 3.89 -6.55
CA LEU A 183 -2.39 3.50 -7.82
C LEU A 183 -2.24 4.66 -8.80
N GLY A 184 -2.44 5.90 -8.35
CA GLY A 184 -2.31 7.10 -9.19
C GLY A 184 -3.47 7.33 -10.14
N SER A 185 -4.60 6.61 -9.98
CA SER A 185 -5.86 7.05 -10.57
C SER A 185 -6.43 8.22 -9.77
N SER A 186 -7.22 9.08 -10.42
CA SER A 186 -7.78 10.31 -9.83
C SER A 186 -8.22 10.13 -8.38
N GLU A 187 -7.76 11.00 -7.47
CA GLU A 187 -8.16 10.96 -6.07
C GLU A 187 -9.69 11.13 -5.97
N PRO A 188 -10.42 10.19 -5.33
CA PRO A 188 -11.85 10.32 -5.14
C PRO A 188 -12.12 11.51 -4.22
N THR A 189 -13.24 12.19 -4.47
CA THR A 189 -13.71 13.22 -3.54
C THR A 189 -13.99 12.59 -2.18
N LEU A 190 -13.31 13.09 -1.15
CA LEU A 190 -13.47 12.60 0.23
C LEU A 190 -14.89 12.88 0.73
N SER A 191 -15.51 11.85 1.31
CA SER A 191 -16.82 11.95 1.98
C SER A 191 -16.91 10.94 3.12
N GLU A 192 -17.82 11.16 4.07
CA GLU A 192 -18.06 10.22 5.16
C GLU A 192 -18.51 8.87 4.60
N ALA A 193 -19.32 8.85 3.54
CA ALA A 193 -19.78 7.62 2.90
C ALA A 193 -18.64 6.80 2.31
N LEU A 194 -17.63 7.46 1.71
CA LEU A 194 -16.45 6.81 1.15
C LEU A 194 -15.53 6.23 2.24
N LEU A 195 -15.34 6.98 3.33
CA LEU A 195 -14.38 6.62 4.37
C LEU A 195 -14.96 5.66 5.41
N ARG A 196 -16.29 5.60 5.54
CA ARG A 196 -16.95 4.76 6.54
C ARG A 196 -16.75 3.29 6.23
N ASN A 197 -16.43 2.52 7.28
CA ASN A 197 -16.09 1.09 7.17
C ASN A 197 -14.86 0.80 6.30
N LEU A 198 -14.03 1.80 5.98
CA LEU A 198 -12.80 1.56 5.25
C LEU A 198 -11.89 0.60 6.04
N ASP A 199 -11.35 -0.40 5.38
CA ASP A 199 -10.31 -1.28 5.91
C ASP A 199 -9.40 -1.70 4.77
N LEU A 200 -8.33 -0.93 4.60
CA LEU A 200 -7.28 -1.14 3.63
C LEU A 200 -6.03 -1.64 4.33
N ALA A 201 -5.42 -2.68 3.78
CA ALA A 201 -4.17 -3.22 4.31
C ALA A 201 -3.26 -3.69 3.19
N PHE A 202 -2.01 -3.27 3.28
CA PHE A 202 -1.07 -3.35 2.18
C PHE A 202 0.33 -3.68 2.66
N ALA A 203 1.01 -4.57 1.94
CA ALA A 203 2.41 -4.90 2.15
C ALA A 203 3.21 -4.58 0.89
N LEU A 204 4.30 -3.84 1.04
CA LEU A 204 5.22 -3.45 -0.01
C LEU A 204 6.58 -4.10 0.18
N MET A 205 7.20 -4.44 -0.93
CA MET A 205 8.61 -4.80 -1.00
C MET A 205 9.29 -4.08 -2.17
N ARG A 206 10.51 -3.61 -1.96
CA ARG A 206 11.37 -3.00 -2.98
C ARG A 206 12.58 -3.88 -3.22
N GLY A 207 13.09 -3.84 -4.45
CA GLY A 207 14.31 -4.55 -4.78
C GLY A 207 14.74 -4.34 -6.22
N ASN A 208 15.67 -5.19 -6.67
CA ASN A 208 16.13 -5.22 -8.05
C ASN A 208 16.21 -6.66 -8.54
N TYR A 209 16.06 -6.86 -9.85
CA TYR A 209 16.37 -8.13 -10.52
C TYR A 209 17.08 -7.87 -11.83
N ASN A 210 17.85 -8.85 -12.30
CA ASN A 210 18.52 -8.76 -13.59
C ASN A 210 17.67 -9.43 -14.66
N VAL A 211 17.52 -8.76 -15.79
CA VAL A 211 17.00 -9.33 -17.03
C VAL A 211 18.17 -9.98 -17.76
N PRO A 212 18.09 -11.27 -18.13
CA PRO A 212 19.12 -11.94 -18.92
C PRO A 212 19.45 -11.23 -20.23
#